data_AF-A0A653P3K1-F1
#
_entry.id   AF-A0A653P3K1-F1
#
_cell.length_a   1.000
_cell.length_b   1.000
_cell.length_c   1.000
_cell.angle_alpha   90.00
_cell.angle_beta   90.00
_cell.angle_gamma   90.00
#
_symmetry.space_group_name_H-M   'P 1'
#
loop_
_entity.id
_entity.type
_entity.pdbx_description
1 polymer ?
#
loop_
_entity_poly.entity_id
_entity_poly.type
_entity_poly.pdbx_seq_one_letter_code
_entity_poly.pdbx_strand_id
1 'polypeptide(L)' 'MTDEEAVAKVDGAIKAAQKRVGNDQKLIREDLRQQRLTDPSLFEAFKQIGQLMQQTQQGH' A
#
# COMPACT_ATOMS: atom_id res chain seq x y z
N MET A 1 -12.37 -7.77 -2.46
CA MET A 1 -11.77 -6.56 -1.89
C MET A 1 -12.39 -5.37 -2.59
N THR A 2 -13.03 -4.50 -1.83
CA THR A 2 -13.55 -3.21 -2.28
C THR A 2 -12.44 -2.16 -2.26
N ASP A 3 -12.66 -1.02 -2.91
CA ASP A 3 -11.68 0.07 -2.93
C ASP A 3 -11.37 0.59 -1.52
N GLU A 4 -12.39 0.66 -0.66
CA GLU A 4 -12.27 1.07 0.74
C GLU A 4 -11.42 0.09 1.54
N GLU A 5 -11.60 -1.23 1.33
CA GLU A 5 -10.78 -2.26 1.98
C GLU A 5 -9.32 -2.21 1.52
N ALA A 6 -9.08 -1.96 0.23
CA ALA A 6 -7.73 -1.83 -0.31
C ALA A 6 -7.00 -0.62 0.30
N VAL A 7 -7.68 0.53 0.38
CA VAL A 7 -7.15 1.76 1.00
C VAL A 7 -6.85 1.54 2.48
N ALA A 8 -7.80 0.98 3.24
CA ALA A 8 -7.62 0.72 4.66
C ALA A 8 -6.44 -0.23 4.93
N LYS A 9 -6.26 -1.24 4.06
CA LYS A 9 -5.16 -2.20 4.19
C LYS A 9 -3.80 -1.59 3.93
N VAL A 10 -3.68 -0.77 2.89
CA VAL A 10 -2.43 -0.06 2.58
C VAL A 10 -2.10 0.99 3.64
N ASP A 11 -3.09 1.75 4.12
CA ASP A 11 -2.90 2.71 5.23
C ASP A 11 -2.44 2.00 6.52
N GLY A 12 -3.06 0.86 6.85
CA GLY A 12 -2.64 0.01 7.97
C GLY A 12 -1.19 -0.47 7.82
N ALA A 13 -0.78 -0.92 6.64
CA ALA A 13 0.58 -1.35 6.37
C ALA A 13 1.60 -0.20 6.48
N ILE A 14 1.25 1.01 6.03
CA ILE A 14 2.08 2.22 6.16
C ILE A 14 2.27 2.58 7.62
N LYS A 15 1.19 2.62 8.40
CA LYS A 15 1.25 2.89 9.86
C LYS A 15 2.07 1.82 10.59
N ALA A 16 1.94 0.55 10.21
CA ALA A 16 2.72 -0.53 10.79
C ALA A 16 4.22 -0.44 10.43
N ALA A 17 4.54 -0.03 9.21
CA ALA A 17 5.92 0.23 8.78
C ALA A 17 6.50 1.41 9.57
N GLN A 18 5.78 2.53 9.67
CA GLN A 18 6.19 3.72 10.43
C GLN A 18 6.48 3.39 11.91
N LYS A 19 5.67 2.53 12.54
CA LYS A 19 5.91 2.08 13.91
C LYS A 19 7.18 1.23 14.05
N ARG A 20 7.58 0.48 13.02
CA ARG A 20 8.76 -0.39 13.04
C ARG A 20 10.04 0.35 12.75
N VAL A 21 10.04 1.20 11.72
CA VAL A 21 11.27 1.83 11.18
C VAL A 21 11.32 3.34 11.37
N GLY A 22 10.34 3.92 12.05
CA GLY A 22 10.20 5.36 12.25
C GLY A 22 9.69 6.09 11.00
N ASN A 23 9.95 7.39 10.93
CA ASN A 23 9.46 8.26 9.84
C ASN A 23 10.41 8.33 8.63
N ASP A 24 11.40 7.45 8.54
CA ASP A 24 12.30 7.41 7.38
C ASP A 24 11.57 6.83 6.17
N GLN A 25 11.36 7.65 5.15
CA GLN A 25 10.61 7.27 3.96
C GLN A 25 11.30 6.17 3.13
N LYS A 26 12.63 6.05 3.19
CA LYS A 26 13.35 4.97 2.50
C LYS A 26 13.13 3.65 3.23
N LEU A 27 13.24 3.65 4.56
CA LEU A 27 13.01 2.45 5.37
C LEU A 27 11.55 2.00 5.31
N ILE A 28 10.59 2.93 5.35
CA ILE A 28 9.15 2.62 5.22
C ILE A 28 8.89 1.92 3.88
N ARG A 29 9.47 2.43 2.77
CA ARG A 29 9.30 1.81 1.45
C ARG A 29 9.91 0.42 1.38
N GLU A 30 11.07 0.21 2.00
CA GLU A 30 11.71 -1.10 2.06
C GLU A 30 10.88 -2.10 2.87
N ASP A 31 10.38 -1.69 4.05
CA ASP A 31 9.53 -2.52 4.89
C ASP A 31 8.21 -2.88 4.20
N LEU A 32 7.54 -1.92 3.55
CA LEU A 32 6.33 -2.19 2.75
C LEU A 32 6.61 -3.15 1.58
N ARG A 33 7.80 -3.07 0.96
CA ARG A 33 8.21 -4.01 -0.09
C ARG A 33 8.36 -5.42 0.47
N GLN A 34 8.97 -5.59 1.65
CA GLN A 34 9.09 -6.88 2.32
C GLN A 34 7.71 -7.43 2.72
N GLN A 35 6.85 -6.59 3.33
CA GLN A 35 5.49 -6.98 3.69
C GLN A 35 4.69 -7.48 2.48
N ARG A 36 4.80 -6.80 1.34
CA ARG A 36 4.14 -7.19 0.08
C ARG A 36 4.60 -8.57 -0.42
N LEU A 37 5.84 -8.99 -0.17
CA LEU A 37 6.34 -10.31 -0.58
C LEU A 37 5.74 -11.44 0.28
N THR A 38 5.38 -11.15 1.52
CA THR A 38 4.87 -12.13 2.48
C THR A 38 3.36 -12.07 2.70
N ASP A 39 2.70 -10.98 2.28
CA ASP A 39 1.24 -10.80 2.36
C ASP A 39 0.63 -10.62 0.96
N PRO A 40 0.07 -11.70 0.37
CA PRO A 40 -0.61 -11.66 -0.92
C PRO A 40 -1.79 -10.69 -0.97
N SER A 41 -2.47 -10.48 0.16
CA SER A 41 -3.62 -9.58 0.23
C SER A 41 -3.21 -8.11 0.28
N LEU A 42 -2.04 -7.79 0.84
CA LEU A 42 -1.44 -6.46 0.73
C LEU A 42 -0.97 -6.19 -0.71
N PHE A 43 -0.45 -7.20 -1.40
CA PHE A 43 -0.12 -7.08 -2.82
C PHE A 43 -1.33 -6.72 -3.68
N GLU A 44 -2.46 -7.44 -3.52
CA GLU A 44 -3.69 -7.13 -4.25
C GLU A 44 -4.22 -5.74 -3.91
N ALA A 45 -4.14 -5.32 -2.64
CA ALA A 45 -4.52 -3.96 -2.23
C ALA A 45 -3.68 -2.88 -2.94
N PHE A 46 -2.36 -3.04 -3.02
CA PHE A 46 -1.51 -2.12 -3.77
C PHE A 46 -1.84 -2.08 -5.27
N LYS A 47 -2.13 -3.24 -5.86
CA LYS A 47 -2.51 -3.34 -7.28
C LYS A 47 -3.83 -2.62 -7.56
N GLN A 48 -4.84 -2.81 -6.70
CA GLN A 48 -6.13 -2.16 -6.82
C GLN A 48 -6.01 -0.63 -6.71
N ILE A 49 -5.27 -0.12 -5.72
CA ILE A 49 -5.02 1.33 -5.61
C ILE A 49 -4.28 1.87 -6.84
N GLY A 50 -3.28 1.13 -7.34
CA GLY A 50 -2.55 1.52 -8.56
C GLY A 50 -3.44 1.57 -9.81
N GLN A 51 -4.46 0.72 -9.90
CA GLN A 51 -5.46 0.75 -10.97
C GLN A 51 -6.41 1.95 -10.84
N LEU A 52 -6.88 2.25 -9.62
CA LEU A 52 -7.72 3.43 -9.35
C LEU A 52 -7.00 4.73 -9.75
N MET A 53 -5.72 4.86 -9.39
CA MET A 53 -4.93 6.05 -9.76
C MET A 53 -4.75 6.20 -11.27
N GLN A 54 -4.57 5.10 -12.01
CA GLN A 54 -4.47 5.12 -13.47
C GLN A 54 -5.79 5.51 -14.14
N GLN A 55 -6.92 4.99 -13.63
CA GLN A 55 -8.25 5.34 -14.14
C GLN A 55 -8.58 6.82 -13.91
N THR A 56 -8.12 7.39 -12.79
CA THR A 56 -8.34 8.80 -12.47
C THR A 56 -7.48 9.73 -13.35
N GLN A 57 -6.33 9.25 -13.85
CA GLN A 57 -5.42 10.04 -14.71
C GLN A 57 -5.80 10.05 -16.20
N GLN A 58 -6.62 9.12 -16.68
CA GLN A 58 -7.06 9.09 -18.09
C GLN A 58 -8.46 9.68 -18.34
N GLY A 59 -9.15 10.12 -17.28
CA GLY A 59 -10.50 10.68 -17.35
C GLY A 59 -10.61 12.21 -17.41
N HIS A 60 -9.50 12.93 -17.65
CA HIS A 60 -9.47 14.38 -17.76
C HIS A 60 -8.82 14.86 -19.07
#